data_AF-A0A6P0PQA0-F1
#
_entry.id   AF-A0A6P0PQA0-F1
#
_cell.length_a   1.000
_cell.length_b   1.000
_cell.length_c   1.000
_cell.angle_alpha   90.00
_cell.angle_beta   90.00
_cell.angle_gamma   90.00
#
_symmetry.space_group_name_H-M   'P 1'
#
loop_
_entity.id
_entity.type
_entity.pdbx_description
1 polymer ?
#
loop_
_entity_poly.entity_id
_entity_poly.type
_entity_poly.pdbx_seq_one_letter_code
_entity_poly.pdbx_strand_id
1 'polypeptide(L)'
;MVTRGAFAFLKINAIAPVTNHQDDLNGIAYLEINAIAPVTHHEDDLNGIAYLEINAIAPVTHHEDDLNGIAYLEINAIAPVTHHEDDLNGIAYLEINAIASGCCWRNIS
;
A
#
# COMPACT_ATOMS: atom_id res chain seq x y z
N MET A 1 28.86 -12.09 7.48
CA MET A 1 28.10 -10.95 8.01
C MET A 1 26.65 -11.22 7.63
N VAL A 2 25.84 -11.69 8.58
CA VAL A 2 24.43 -12.03 8.34
C VAL A 2 23.67 -10.71 8.43
N THR A 3 23.11 -10.23 7.32
CA THR A 3 22.16 -9.11 7.33
C THR A 3 20.95 -9.56 8.16
N ARG A 4 20.81 -9.02 9.37
CA ARG A 4 19.56 -9.14 10.12
C ARG A 4 18.53 -8.34 9.31
N GLY A 5 17.65 -9.02 8.58
CA GLY A 5 16.57 -8.36 7.86
C GLY A 5 15.75 -7.52 8.82
N ALA A 6 15.57 -6.24 8.51
CA ALA A 6 14.66 -5.38 9.26
C ALA A 6 13.24 -5.90 9.04
N PHE A 7 12.54 -6.18 10.14
CA PHE A 7 11.13 -6.55 10.15
C PHE A 7 10.34 -5.44 10.84
N ALA A 8 9.35 -4.88 10.15
CA ALA A 8 8.47 -3.86 10.69
C ALA A 8 7.01 -4.31 10.63
N PHE A 9 6.25 -4.00 11.68
CA PHE A 9 4.81 -4.18 11.72
C PHE A 9 4.16 -2.92 12.29
N LEU A 10 3.20 -2.35 11.57
CA LEU A 10 2.44 -1.19 12.00
C LEU A 10 0.94 -1.45 11.80
N LYS A 11 0.13 -1.08 12.79
CA LYS A 11 -1.33 -1.11 12.71
C LYS A 11 -1.90 0.25 13.08
N ILE A 12 -2.76 0.78 12.22
CA ILE A 12 -3.43 2.07 12.38
C ILE A 12 -4.94 1.82 12.47
N ASN A 13 -5.58 2.31 13.53
CA ASN A 13 -7.03 2.36 13.63
C ASN A 13 -7.45 3.83 13.81
N ALA A 14 -8.19 4.39 12.85
CA ALA A 14 -8.46 5.82 12.82
C ALA A 14 -9.89 6.17 12.41
N ILE A 15 -10.44 7.18 13.08
CA ILE A 15 -11.70 7.84 12.67
C ILE A 15 -11.44 9.15 11.93
N ALA A 16 -10.21 9.65 11.97
CA ALA A 16 -9.74 10.84 11.27
C ALA A 16 -8.95 10.43 10.02
N PRO A 17 -8.75 11.33 9.04
CA PRO A 17 -7.99 11.02 7.84
C PRO A 17 -6.60 10.46 8.18
N VAL A 18 -6.17 9.46 7.41
CA VAL A 18 -4.85 8.82 7.56
C VAL A 18 -4.02 9.15 6.35
N THR A 19 -2.81 9.65 6.59
CA THR A 19 -1.75 9.74 5.59
C THR A 19 -0.58 8.94 6.11
N ASN A 20 -0.12 7.98 5.33
CA ASN A 20 1.06 7.19 5.64
C ASN A 20 1.98 7.13 4.42
N HIS A 21 3.28 7.21 4.70
CA HIS A 21 4.36 7.13 3.74
C HIS A 21 5.29 6.02 4.22
N GLN A 22 5.63 5.10 3.32
CA GLN A 22 6.48 3.97 3.60
C GLN A 22 7.59 3.92 2.56
N ASP A 23 8.62 4.73 2.82
CA ASP A 23 9.69 4.99 1.87
C ASP A 23 10.95 4.16 2.21
N ASP A 24 11.78 3.87 1.20
CA ASP A 24 13.10 3.23 1.35
C ASP A 24 13.07 1.84 2.01
N LEU A 25 12.01 1.05 1.79
CA LEU A 25 11.87 -0.24 2.46
C LEU A 25 12.92 -1.25 1.98
N ASN A 26 13.89 -1.53 2.85
CA ASN A 26 14.91 -2.56 2.67
C ASN A 26 14.76 -3.66 3.73
N GLY A 27 13.78 -4.55 3.53
CA GLY A 27 13.46 -5.60 4.51
C GLY A 27 12.07 -6.21 4.30
N ILE A 28 11.40 -6.56 5.40
CA ILE A 28 10.01 -7.02 5.37
C ILE A 28 9.16 -6.06 6.21
N ALA A 29 8.09 -5.52 5.62
CA ALA A 29 7.13 -4.69 6.34
C ALA A 29 5.70 -5.20 6.19
N TYR A 30 4.93 -4.99 7.25
CA TYR A 30 3.50 -5.23 7.30
C TYR A 30 2.81 -3.98 7.82
N LEU A 31 1.84 -3.46 7.07
CA LEU A 31 1.00 -2.35 7.45
C LEU A 31 -0.48 -2.73 7.33
N GLU A 32 -1.21 -2.53 8.41
CA GLU A 32 -2.68 -2.67 8.44
C GLU A 32 -3.32 -1.34 8.80
N ILE A 33 -4.23 -0.83 7.97
CA ILE A 33 -4.99 0.40 8.21
C ILE A 33 -6.48 0.08 8.25
N ASN A 34 -7.11 0.32 9.40
CA ASN A 34 -8.56 0.30 9.56
C ASN A 34 -9.05 1.74 9.76
N ALA A 35 -9.78 2.28 8.80
CA ALA A 35 -10.19 3.68 8.81
C ALA A 35 -11.65 3.92 8.42
N ILE A 36 -12.31 4.85 9.12
CA ILE A 36 -13.64 5.33 8.70
C ILE A 36 -13.50 6.55 7.75
N ALA A 37 -12.46 7.35 7.95
CA ALA A 37 -12.15 8.54 7.17
C ALA A 37 -11.19 8.24 6.00
N PRO A 38 -10.98 9.19 5.06
CA PRO A 38 -10.16 8.95 3.88
C PRO A 38 -8.74 8.48 4.23
N VAL A 39 -8.21 7.59 3.41
CA VAL A 39 -6.85 7.07 3.53
C VAL A 39 -6.05 7.45 2.30
N THR A 40 -4.87 8.00 2.54
CA THR A 40 -3.85 8.19 1.51
C THR A 40 -2.60 7.45 1.93
N HIS A 41 -2.12 6.58 1.04
CA HIS A 41 -0.93 5.79 1.26
C HIS A 41 0.03 5.94 0.08
N HIS A 42 1.31 6.09 0.39
CA HIS A 42 2.40 6.15 -0.57
C HIS A 42 3.48 5.16 -0.15
N GLU A 43 3.91 4.31 -1.07
CA GLU A 43 5.12 3.49 -0.94
C GLU A 43 6.09 3.85 -2.04
N ASP A 44 7.29 4.27 -1.66
CA ASP A 44 8.35 4.63 -2.61
C ASP A 44 9.61 3.79 -2.30
N ASP A 45 10.36 3.40 -3.33
CA ASP A 45 11.66 2.72 -3.21
C ASP A 45 11.64 1.35 -2.48
N LEU A 46 10.67 0.50 -2.84
CA LEU A 46 10.53 -0.83 -2.25
C LEU A 46 11.56 -1.83 -2.79
N ASN A 47 12.57 -2.16 -1.97
CA ASN A 47 13.64 -3.11 -2.27
C ASN A 47 13.54 -4.41 -1.43
N GLY A 48 12.34 -4.73 -0.94
CA GLY A 48 12.07 -5.79 0.02
C GLY A 48 10.75 -6.53 -0.21
N ILE A 49 10.08 -6.93 0.88
CA ILE A 49 8.73 -7.48 0.83
C ILE A 49 7.80 -6.57 1.65
N ALA A 50 6.78 -6.01 1.02
CA ALA A 50 5.75 -5.22 1.68
C ALA A 50 4.40 -5.94 1.64
N TYR A 51 3.67 -5.85 2.74
CA TYR A 51 2.28 -6.26 2.84
C TYR A 51 1.47 -5.06 3.36
N LEU A 52 0.50 -4.62 2.57
CA LEU A 52 -0.41 -3.56 2.93
C LEU A 52 -1.85 -4.06 2.87
N GLU A 53 -2.56 -3.92 3.99
CA GLU A 53 -4.00 -4.15 4.09
C GLU A 53 -4.70 -2.85 4.49
N ILE A 54 -5.64 -2.38 3.67
CA ILE A 54 -6.47 -1.21 3.96
C ILE A 54 -7.94 -1.62 4.00
N ASN A 55 -8.56 -1.50 5.18
CA ASN A 55 -9.99 -1.61 5.37
C ASN A 55 -10.58 -0.23 5.62
N ALA A 56 -11.31 0.33 4.64
CA ALA A 56 -11.80 1.70 4.69
C ALA A 56 -13.29 1.86 4.37
N ILE A 57 -13.97 2.78 5.04
CA ILE A 57 -15.33 3.19 4.65
C ILE A 57 -15.28 4.32 3.63
N ALA A 58 -14.41 5.30 3.84
CA ALA A 58 -14.21 6.47 2.99
C ALA A 58 -13.19 6.19 1.86
N PRO A 59 -13.00 7.14 0.90
CA PRO A 59 -12.14 6.91 -0.25
C PRO A 59 -10.71 6.55 0.14
N VAL A 60 -10.10 5.69 -0.68
CA VAL A 60 -8.70 5.29 -0.55
C VAL A 60 -7.93 5.76 -1.77
N THR A 61 -6.76 6.35 -1.54
CA THR A 61 -5.77 6.64 -2.57
C THR A 61 -4.48 5.92 -2.19
N HIS A 62 -4.00 5.09 -3.10
CA HIS A 62 -2.73 4.39 -2.99
C HIS A 62 -1.83 4.76 -4.15
N HIS A 63 -0.56 5.04 -3.86
CA HIS A 63 0.50 5.25 -4.83
C HIS A 63 1.66 4.32 -4.50
N GLU A 64 2.22 3.68 -5.52
CA GLU A 64 3.41 2.84 -5.39
C GLU A 64 4.41 3.19 -6.49
N ASP A 65 5.60 3.65 -6.09
CA ASP A 65 6.67 3.99 -7.02
C ASP A 65 7.93 3.16 -6.72
N ASP A 66 8.68 2.84 -7.77
CA ASP A 66 10.02 2.21 -7.68
C ASP A 66 10.04 0.84 -6.96
N LEU A 67 9.08 -0.03 -7.29
CA LEU A 67 9.06 -1.42 -6.81
C LEU A 67 10.18 -2.25 -7.45
N ASN A 68 11.18 -2.63 -6.65
CA ASN A 68 12.23 -3.59 -7.01
C ASN A 68 12.11 -4.92 -6.25
N GLY A 69 11.08 -5.06 -5.40
CA GLY A 69 10.84 -6.18 -4.51
C GLY A 69 9.53 -6.94 -4.77
N ILE A 70 8.85 -7.34 -3.70
CA ILE A 70 7.52 -7.96 -3.75
C ILE A 70 6.55 -7.12 -2.92
N ALA A 71 5.46 -6.67 -3.54
CA ALA A 71 4.37 -5.97 -2.87
C ALA A 71 3.09 -6.82 -2.89
N TYR A 72 2.44 -6.89 -1.74
CA TYR A 72 1.10 -7.44 -1.59
C TYR A 72 0.17 -6.36 -1.08
N LEU A 73 -0.78 -5.95 -1.90
CA LEU A 73 -1.74 -4.90 -1.59
C LEU A 73 -3.16 -5.45 -1.62
N GLU A 74 -3.84 -5.38 -0.47
CA GLU A 74 -5.26 -5.64 -0.33
C GLU A 74 -5.99 -4.38 0.15
N ILE A 75 -6.97 -3.92 -0.64
CA ILE A 75 -7.83 -2.79 -0.28
C ILE A 75 -9.29 -3.23 -0.29
N ASN A 76 -9.90 -3.23 0.89
CA ASN A 76 -11.33 -3.43 1.09
C ASN A 76 -11.97 -2.07 1.40
N ALA A 77 -12.77 -1.54 0.48
CA ALA A 77 -13.35 -0.20 0.62
C ALA A 77 -14.85 -0.12 0.27
N ILE A 78 -15.60 0.69 1.01
CA ILE A 78 -16.98 1.02 0.62
C ILE A 78 -17.00 2.11 -0.46
N ALA A 79 -16.19 3.16 -0.27
CA ALA A 79 -16.07 4.28 -1.20
C ALA A 79 -15.03 3.98 -2.33
N PRO A 80 -14.90 4.88 -3.33
CA PRO A 80 -13.97 4.69 -4.43
C PRO A 80 -12.53 4.48 -3.99
N VAL A 81 -11.82 3.62 -4.73
CA VAL A 81 -10.39 3.38 -4.59
C VAL A 81 -9.69 3.91 -5.83
N THR A 82 -8.64 4.69 -5.62
CA THR A 82 -7.70 5.09 -6.67
C THR A 82 -6.35 4.45 -6.36
N HIS A 83 -5.82 3.72 -7.33
CA HIS A 83 -4.51 3.06 -7.23
C HIS A 83 -3.64 3.46 -8.42
N HIS A 84 -2.42 3.86 -8.14
CA HIS A 84 -1.41 4.21 -9.12
C HIS A 84 -0.12 3.45 -8.84
N GLU A 85 0.48 2.90 -9.89
CA GLU A 85 1.80 2.27 -9.83
C GLU A 85 2.69 2.78 -10.97
N ASP A 86 3.91 3.20 -10.65
CA ASP A 86 4.97 3.52 -11.61
C ASP A 86 6.26 2.71 -11.33
N ASP A 87 7.06 2.50 -12.37
CA ASP A 87 8.43 1.96 -12.29
C ASP A 87 8.58 0.60 -11.55
N LEU A 88 7.71 -0.34 -11.91
CA LEU A 88 7.68 -1.70 -11.33
C LEU A 88 8.68 -2.65 -12.01
N ASN A 89 9.83 -2.86 -11.36
CA ASN A 89 10.80 -3.90 -11.72
C ASN A 89 10.64 -5.20 -10.90
N GLY A 90 9.76 -5.19 -9.89
CA GLY A 90 9.44 -6.31 -9.00
C GLY A 90 8.13 -7.03 -9.30
N ILE A 91 7.56 -7.67 -8.27
CA ILE A 91 6.27 -8.38 -8.35
C ILE A 91 5.25 -7.66 -7.47
N ALA A 92 4.19 -7.13 -8.09
CA ALA A 92 3.05 -6.55 -7.39
C ALA A 92 1.84 -7.49 -7.46
N TYR A 93 1.24 -7.76 -6.30
CA TYR A 93 -0.05 -8.41 -6.17
C TYR A 93 -1.07 -7.40 -5.68
N LEU A 94 -2.11 -7.16 -6.48
CA LEU A 94 -3.16 -6.19 -6.19
C LEU A 94 -4.52 -6.86 -6.09
N GLU A 95 -5.18 -6.69 -4.94
CA GLU A 95 -6.58 -7.00 -4.75
C GLU A 95 -7.34 -5.76 -4.26
N ILE A 96 -8.34 -5.33 -5.04
CA ILE A 96 -9.21 -4.21 -4.66
C ILE A 96 -10.66 -4.68 -4.66
N ASN A 97 -11.25 -4.68 -3.48
CA ASN A 97 -12.66 -4.97 -3.23
C ASN A 97 -13.36 -3.66 -2.85
N ALA A 98 -13.74 -2.87 -3.86
CA ALA A 98 -14.45 -1.61 -3.68
C ALA A 98 -15.94 -1.75 -4.05
N ILE A 99 -16.85 -1.26 -3.18
CA ILE A 99 -18.30 -1.25 -3.48
C ILE A 99 -18.63 -0.17 -4.52
N ALA A 100 -18.04 1.01 -4.37
CA ALA A 100 -18.10 2.07 -5.38
C ALA A 100 -17.03 1.88 -6.45
N SER A 101 -17.22 2.47 -7.64
CA SER A 101 -16.27 2.36 -8.76
C SER A 101 -14.84 2.72 -8.34
N GLY A 102 -13.88 1.83 -8.59
CA GLY A 102 -12.46 2.08 -8.44
C GLY A 102 -11.78 2.38 -9.79
N CYS A 103 -10.63 3.05 -9.76
CA CYS A 103 -9.75 3.21 -10.91
C CYS A 103 -8.34 2.74 -10.54
N CYS A 104 -7.78 1.87 -11.38
CA CYS A 104 -6.37 1.47 -11.30
C CYS A 104 -5.65 1.98 -12.55
N TRP A 105 -4.56 2.69 -12.34
CA TRP A 105 -3.60 3.08 -13.36
C TRP A 105 -2.27 2.39 -13.06
N ARG A 106 -1.68 1.79 -14.09
CA ARG A 106 -0.42 1.06 -13.97
C ARG A 106 0.45 1.40 -15.16
N ASN A 107 1.59 2.02 -14.90
CA ASN A 107 2.57 2.36 -15.91
C ASN A 107 3.74 1.36 -15.80
N ILE A 108 4.04 0.68 -16.91
CA ILE A 108 5.14 -0.30 -16.97
C ILE A 108 6.21 0.32 -17.86
N SER A 109 7.25 0.89 -17.26
CA SER A 109 8.43 1.47 -17.93
C SER A 109 9.46 0.41 -18.29
#